data_AF-A0A7C1GMB4-F1
#
_entry.id   AF-A0A7C1GMB4-F1
#
_cell.length_a   1.000
_cell.length_b   1.000
_cell.length_c   1.000
_cell.angle_alpha   90.00
_cell.angle_beta   90.00
_cell.angle_gamma   90.00
#
_symmetry.space_group_name_H-M   'P 1'
#
loop_
_entity.id
_entity.type
_entity.pdbx_description
1 polymer ?
#
loop_
_entity_poly.entity_id
_entity_poly.type
_entity_poly.pdbx_seq_one_letter_code
_entity_poly.pdbx_strand_id
1 'polypeptide(L)'
;MKRVVLVTALALLTVILAGAQNVNDFRTIANGNWSTTANWERFDGNSWVAATYYPGDGETNQVNVDSTLTLDVSVTIPTLTISGTLNGSGNNTLTTTGDLTCIGSLNWTNNAGGAITVGGNLLISGSFGINNQDLTVAGATTLSGSGTFTDGSNI
;
A
#
# COMPACT_ATOMS: atom_id res chain seq x y z
N MET A 1 -36.03 26.94 -2.78
CA MET A 1 -34.81 27.28 -3.52
C MET A 1 -33.53 26.86 -2.78
N LYS A 2 -33.22 27.38 -1.58
CA LYS A 2 -32.01 26.97 -0.81
C LYS A 2 -31.88 25.46 -0.54
N ARG A 3 -32.99 24.79 -0.20
CA ARG A 3 -33.02 23.33 0.03
C ARG A 3 -32.86 22.49 -1.25
N VAL A 4 -33.31 23.01 -2.39
CA VAL A 4 -33.18 22.32 -3.69
C VAL A 4 -31.74 22.40 -4.19
N VAL A 5 -31.10 23.57 -4.05
CA VAL A 5 -29.67 23.78 -4.39
C VAL A 5 -28.74 22.93 -3.52
N LEU A 6 -29.06 22.74 -2.23
CA LEU A 6 -28.26 21.92 -1.33
C LEU A 6 -28.29 20.43 -1.70
N VAL A 7 -29.45 19.92 -2.11
CA VAL A 7 -29.63 18.50 -2.50
C VAL A 7 -28.94 18.21 -3.83
N THR A 8 -28.98 19.12 -4.80
CA THR A 8 -28.23 18.96 -6.06
C THR A 8 -26.72 19.08 -5.87
N ALA A 9 -26.23 19.98 -5.00
CA ALA A 9 -24.80 20.10 -4.71
C ALA A 9 -24.24 18.84 -4.03
N LEU A 10 -25.01 18.22 -3.12
CA LEU A 10 -24.60 16.98 -2.45
C LEU A 10 -24.59 15.78 -3.42
N ALA A 11 -25.55 15.72 -4.36
CA ALA A 11 -25.60 14.68 -5.39
C ALA A 11 -24.46 14.79 -6.42
N LEU A 12 -24.00 16.01 -6.76
CA LEU A 12 -22.80 16.17 -7.59
C LEU A 12 -21.53 15.74 -6.84
N LEU A 13 -21.43 16.01 -5.53
CA LEU A 13 -20.26 15.64 -4.74
C LEU A 13 -20.09 14.11 -4.62
N THR A 14 -21.19 13.36 -4.57
CA THR A 14 -21.14 11.89 -4.55
C THR A 14 -20.67 11.27 -5.87
N VAL A 15 -20.89 11.94 -7.00
CA VAL A 15 -20.42 11.47 -8.33
C VAL A 15 -18.92 11.73 -8.50
N ILE A 16 -18.39 12.80 -7.91
CA ILE A 16 -16.96 13.16 -8.02
C ILE A 16 -16.08 12.20 -7.18
N LEU A 17 -16.59 11.69 -6.06
CA LEU A 17 -15.89 10.71 -5.22
C LEU A 17 -15.74 9.32 -5.87
N ALA A 18 -16.55 9.01 -6.90
CA ALA A 18 -16.42 7.77 -7.67
C ALA A 18 -15.26 7.81 -8.69
N GLY A 19 -14.61 8.97 -8.90
CA GLY A 19 -13.59 9.19 -9.92
C GLY A 19 -12.13 9.13 -9.43
N ALA A 20 -11.87 8.63 -8.22
CA ALA A 20 -10.49 8.48 -7.72
C ALA A 20 -9.80 7.19 -8.18
N GLN A 21 -10.55 6.23 -8.73
CA GLN A 21 -10.05 4.91 -9.10
C GLN A 21 -9.67 4.87 -10.59
N ASN A 22 -8.50 4.36 -10.90
CA ASN A 22 -7.98 4.16 -12.25
C ASN A 22 -7.95 2.67 -12.59
N VAL A 23 -8.01 2.35 -13.87
CA VAL A 23 -7.84 0.97 -14.35
C VAL A 23 -6.54 0.41 -13.77
N ASN A 24 -6.60 -0.83 -13.26
CA ASN A 24 -5.50 -1.53 -12.60
C ASN A 24 -5.11 -0.96 -11.23
N ASP A 25 -5.99 -0.19 -10.57
CA ASP A 25 -5.91 -0.04 -9.12
C ASP A 25 -6.27 -1.37 -8.45
N PHE A 26 -5.62 -1.64 -7.32
CA PHE A 26 -5.78 -2.86 -6.54
C PHE A 26 -6.21 -2.53 -5.11
N ARG A 27 -7.04 -3.40 -4.54
CA ARG A 27 -7.35 -3.38 -3.12
C ARG A 27 -7.43 -4.78 -2.54
N THR A 28 -7.06 -4.92 -1.28
CA THR A 28 -7.21 -6.19 -0.56
C THR A 28 -8.66 -6.46 -0.16
N ILE A 29 -9.08 -7.72 -0.26
CA ILE A 29 -10.37 -8.21 0.26
C ILE A 29 -10.24 -9.30 1.33
N ALA A 30 -9.01 -9.81 1.55
CA ALA A 30 -8.73 -10.84 2.54
C ALA A 30 -7.31 -10.73 3.10
N ASN A 31 -7.09 -11.39 4.22
CA ASN A 31 -5.78 -11.53 4.85
C ASN A 31 -4.97 -12.67 4.19
N GLY A 32 -3.65 -12.66 4.35
CA GLY A 32 -2.77 -13.77 3.97
C GLY A 32 -1.51 -13.32 3.24
N ASN A 33 -1.12 -14.05 2.22
CA ASN A 33 0.06 -13.74 1.41
C ASN A 33 -0.25 -12.72 0.32
N TRP A 34 0.74 -11.89 -0.02
CA TRP A 34 0.65 -10.93 -1.13
C TRP A 34 0.48 -11.65 -2.47
N SER A 35 1.22 -12.73 -2.69
CA SER A 35 1.19 -13.51 -3.94
C SER A 35 -0.15 -14.23 -4.19
N THR A 36 -1.01 -14.37 -3.17
CA THR A 36 -2.32 -15.01 -3.31
C THR A 36 -3.29 -14.10 -4.04
N THR A 37 -3.50 -14.33 -5.34
CA THR A 37 -4.40 -13.54 -6.20
C THR A 37 -5.82 -13.38 -5.63
N ALA A 38 -6.35 -14.40 -4.96
CA ALA A 38 -7.69 -14.37 -4.36
C ALA A 38 -7.85 -13.33 -3.22
N ASN A 39 -6.76 -12.77 -2.71
CA ASN A 39 -6.78 -11.71 -1.71
C ASN A 39 -7.03 -10.32 -2.30
N TRP A 40 -7.10 -10.20 -3.63
CA TRP A 40 -7.12 -8.93 -4.34
C TRP A 40 -8.35 -8.77 -5.23
N GLU A 41 -8.88 -7.55 -5.25
CA GLU A 41 -9.69 -7.04 -6.34
C GLU A 41 -8.88 -6.04 -7.17
N ARG A 42 -9.18 -5.98 -8.47
CA ARG A 42 -8.62 -5.01 -9.41
C ARG A 42 -9.74 -4.18 -10.00
N PHE A 43 -9.54 -2.87 -10.11
CA PHE A 43 -10.48 -1.99 -10.80
C PHE A 43 -10.31 -2.13 -12.31
N ASP A 44 -11.39 -2.49 -13.02
CA ASP A 44 -11.37 -2.69 -14.47
C ASP A 44 -11.70 -1.42 -15.28
N GLY A 45 -11.92 -0.29 -14.59
CA GLY A 45 -12.39 0.97 -15.18
C GLY A 45 -13.86 1.25 -14.92
N ASN A 46 -14.62 0.24 -14.52
CA ASN A 46 -16.04 0.34 -14.21
C ASN A 46 -16.37 -0.18 -12.80
N SER A 47 -15.74 -1.27 -12.36
CA SER A 47 -16.01 -1.94 -11.11
C SER A 47 -14.77 -2.64 -10.54
N TRP A 48 -14.83 -2.96 -9.25
CA TRP A 48 -13.87 -3.88 -8.64
C TRP A 48 -14.26 -5.30 -9.01
N VAL A 49 -13.34 -6.01 -9.66
CA VAL A 49 -13.50 -7.41 -10.04
C VAL A 49 -12.42 -8.26 -9.37
N ALA A 50 -12.66 -9.56 -9.24
CA ALA A 50 -11.65 -10.48 -8.77
C ALA A 50 -10.38 -10.35 -9.63
N ALA A 51 -9.23 -10.18 -8.99
CA ALA A 51 -7.98 -10.07 -9.71
C ALA A 51 -7.62 -11.40 -10.38
N THR A 52 -6.90 -11.34 -11.50
CA THR A 52 -6.36 -12.51 -12.20
C THR A 52 -4.85 -12.68 -12.00
N TYR A 53 -4.22 -11.72 -11.34
CA TYR A 53 -2.82 -11.68 -10.92
C TYR A 53 -2.72 -10.77 -9.68
N TYR A 54 -1.66 -10.87 -8.89
CA TYR A 54 -1.45 -9.99 -7.72
C TYR A 54 -0.72 -8.70 -8.14
N PRO A 55 -0.79 -7.60 -7.36
CA PRO A 55 -0.11 -6.35 -7.72
C PRO A 55 1.42 -6.56 -7.82
N GLY A 56 1.99 -6.15 -8.96
CA GLY A 56 3.40 -6.39 -9.31
C GLY A 56 3.67 -7.60 -10.21
N ASP A 57 2.68 -8.47 -10.46
CA ASP A 57 2.75 -9.59 -11.43
C ASP A 57 2.08 -9.27 -12.78
N GLY A 58 1.79 -7.99 -13.00
CA GLY A 58 1.15 -7.47 -14.20
C GLY A 58 0.90 -5.97 -14.07
N GLU A 59 0.12 -5.42 -15.00
CA GLU A 59 -0.23 -3.99 -14.99
C GLU A 59 -0.83 -3.59 -13.64
N THR A 60 -0.19 -2.64 -12.97
CA THR A 60 -0.52 -2.21 -11.62
C THR A 60 -0.44 -0.70 -11.57
N ASN A 61 -1.44 -0.05 -11.00
CA ASN A 61 -1.43 1.38 -10.72
C ASN A 61 -1.35 1.62 -9.20
N GLN A 62 -2.41 2.07 -8.54
CA GLN A 62 -2.40 2.25 -7.09
C GLN A 62 -2.73 0.94 -6.37
N VAL A 63 -2.03 0.63 -5.27
CA VAL A 63 -2.31 -0.53 -4.44
C VAL A 63 -2.74 -0.10 -3.04
N ASN A 64 -3.91 -0.57 -2.60
CA ASN A 64 -4.45 -0.31 -1.28
C ASN A 64 -4.48 -1.59 -0.43
N VAL A 65 -3.76 -1.58 0.68
CA VAL A 65 -3.72 -2.66 1.66
C VAL A 65 -4.53 -2.25 2.89
N ASP A 66 -5.79 -2.71 2.94
CA ASP A 66 -6.71 -2.49 4.05
C ASP A 66 -6.82 -3.71 4.99
N SER A 67 -6.29 -4.86 4.54
CA SER A 67 -6.21 -6.12 5.27
C SER A 67 -4.82 -6.36 5.91
N THR A 68 -4.62 -7.49 6.56
CA THR A 68 -3.30 -7.96 7.02
C THR A 68 -2.66 -8.88 5.98
N LEU A 69 -1.61 -8.40 5.33
CA LEU A 69 -0.85 -9.16 4.35
C LEU A 69 0.61 -9.42 4.78
N THR A 70 1.15 -10.52 4.27
CA THR A 70 2.58 -10.85 4.31
C THR A 70 3.14 -10.75 2.90
N LEU A 71 4.18 -9.94 2.71
CA LEU A 71 4.94 -9.87 1.46
C LEU A 71 5.84 -11.11 1.35
N ASP A 72 5.35 -12.13 0.68
CA ASP A 72 6.00 -13.42 0.44
C ASP A 72 6.71 -13.51 -0.92
N VAL A 73 6.67 -12.44 -1.70
CA VAL A 73 7.35 -12.29 -3.00
C VAL A 73 7.86 -10.85 -3.14
N SER A 74 9.04 -10.67 -3.75
CA SER A 74 9.54 -9.33 -4.08
C SER A 74 8.66 -8.68 -5.16
N VAL A 75 8.30 -7.40 -4.96
CA VAL A 75 7.42 -6.68 -5.89
C VAL A 75 7.94 -5.27 -6.18
N THR A 76 7.63 -4.81 -7.39
CA THR A 76 7.77 -3.41 -7.80
C THR A 76 6.41 -2.92 -8.26
N ILE A 77 5.89 -1.89 -7.58
CA ILE A 77 4.57 -1.31 -7.85
C ILE A 77 4.68 0.22 -7.91
N PRO A 78 3.74 0.95 -8.52
CA PRO A 78 3.83 2.40 -8.58
C PRO A 78 3.65 3.08 -7.22
N THR A 79 2.48 2.95 -6.63
CA THR A 79 2.11 3.67 -5.40
C THR A 79 1.42 2.72 -4.43
N LEU A 80 1.75 2.83 -3.16
CA LEU A 80 1.21 1.95 -2.11
C LEU A 80 0.60 2.76 -0.96
N THR A 81 -0.64 2.43 -0.61
CA THR A 81 -1.30 2.90 0.62
C THR A 81 -1.57 1.72 1.53
N ILE A 82 -1.16 1.80 2.79
CA ILE A 82 -1.36 0.77 3.81
C ILE A 82 -2.22 1.37 4.92
N SER A 83 -3.49 0.95 4.98
CA SER A 83 -4.41 1.24 6.07
C SER A 83 -4.53 0.07 7.06
N GLY A 84 -4.28 -1.16 6.59
CA GLY A 84 -4.26 -2.38 7.36
C GLY A 84 -2.86 -2.70 7.91
N THR A 85 -2.32 -3.87 7.58
CA THR A 85 -0.98 -4.27 8.00
C THR A 85 -0.24 -4.94 6.86
N LEU A 86 1.00 -4.53 6.61
CA LEU A 86 1.91 -5.20 5.71
C LEU A 86 3.14 -5.68 6.48
N ASN A 87 3.35 -7.00 6.46
CA ASN A 87 4.52 -7.64 7.06
C ASN A 87 5.47 -8.09 5.94
N GLY A 88 6.74 -7.69 5.99
CA GLY A 88 7.81 -8.31 5.22
C GLY A 88 8.05 -9.76 5.65
N SER A 89 8.53 -10.59 4.72
CA SER A 89 8.95 -11.96 5.03
C SER A 89 10.14 -12.38 4.16
N GLY A 90 11.03 -13.20 4.73
CA GLY A 90 12.29 -13.58 4.08
C GLY A 90 13.05 -12.38 3.50
N ASN A 91 13.80 -12.64 2.42
CA ASN A 91 14.60 -11.64 1.71
C ASN A 91 13.78 -10.81 0.69
N ASN A 92 12.46 -10.71 0.86
CA ASN A 92 11.61 -10.08 -0.14
C ASN A 92 11.70 -8.56 -0.09
N THR A 93 11.84 -7.96 -1.26
CA THR A 93 11.97 -6.50 -1.44
C THR A 93 10.64 -5.89 -1.85
N LEU A 94 10.25 -4.82 -1.15
CA LEU A 94 9.18 -3.94 -1.58
C LEU A 94 9.77 -2.72 -2.28
N THR A 95 9.44 -2.53 -3.55
CA THR A 95 9.77 -1.31 -4.29
C THR A 95 8.50 -0.57 -4.68
N THR A 96 8.35 0.69 -4.27
CA THR A 96 7.41 1.62 -4.89
C THR A 96 8.17 2.56 -5.82
N THR A 97 7.73 2.74 -7.07
CA THR A 97 8.37 3.74 -7.95
C THR A 97 7.93 5.17 -7.66
N GLY A 98 6.77 5.31 -7.01
CA GLY A 98 6.21 6.55 -6.47
C GLY A 98 6.07 6.45 -4.95
N ASP A 99 4.99 7.03 -4.43
CA ASP A 99 4.80 7.27 -3.01
C ASP A 99 4.41 5.99 -2.23
N LEU A 100 4.85 5.93 -0.97
CA LEU A 100 4.39 4.96 0.01
C LEU A 100 3.76 5.72 1.18
N THR A 101 2.48 5.46 1.45
CA THR A 101 1.76 5.99 2.60
C THR A 101 1.33 4.86 3.52
N CYS A 102 1.70 4.92 4.79
CA CYS A 102 1.31 3.96 5.82
C CYS A 102 0.60 4.66 6.97
N ILE A 103 -0.72 4.51 7.02
CA ILE A 103 -1.55 4.94 8.16
C ILE A 103 -1.87 3.75 9.09
N GLY A 104 -1.73 2.53 8.59
CA GLY A 104 -1.82 1.27 9.34
C GLY A 104 -0.46 0.84 9.89
N SER A 105 -0.07 -0.42 9.66
CA SER A 105 1.17 -0.99 10.18
C SER A 105 2.10 -1.49 9.08
N LEU A 106 3.36 -1.08 9.12
CA LEU A 106 4.43 -1.53 8.22
C LEU A 106 5.54 -2.22 9.01
N ASN A 107 5.64 -3.55 8.91
CA ASN A 107 6.56 -4.34 9.73
C ASN A 107 7.52 -5.14 8.86
N TRP A 108 8.83 -4.93 8.98
CA TRP A 108 9.91 -5.71 8.38
C TRP A 108 10.86 -6.11 9.49
N THR A 109 10.49 -7.13 10.27
CA THR A 109 11.16 -7.47 11.53
C THR A 109 12.01 -8.75 11.46
N ASN A 110 11.96 -9.45 10.33
CA ASN A 110 12.70 -10.67 10.06
C ASN A 110 14.13 -10.38 9.59
N ASN A 111 15.10 -11.03 10.24
CA ASN A 111 16.56 -10.82 10.09
C ASN A 111 17.17 -11.50 8.84
N ALA A 112 16.43 -11.54 7.73
CA ALA A 112 16.86 -12.24 6.54
C ALA A 112 16.61 -11.33 5.35
N GLY A 113 17.59 -10.50 4.99
CA GLY A 113 17.68 -9.72 3.74
C GLY A 113 16.43 -8.99 3.22
N GLY A 114 16.53 -8.38 2.04
CA GLY A 114 15.45 -7.58 1.45
C GLY A 114 15.61 -6.09 1.74
N ALA A 115 14.71 -5.29 1.20
CA ALA A 115 14.73 -3.83 1.35
C ALA A 115 13.33 -3.24 1.16
N ILE A 116 13.16 -2.03 1.65
CA ILE A 116 12.05 -1.16 1.26
C ILE A 116 12.66 -0.02 0.47
N THR A 117 12.28 0.11 -0.80
CA THR A 117 12.69 1.21 -1.68
C THR A 117 11.47 2.02 -2.07
N VAL A 118 11.51 3.32 -1.81
CA VAL A 118 10.45 4.28 -2.12
C VAL A 118 10.99 5.32 -3.09
N GLY A 119 10.55 5.26 -4.35
CA GLY A 119 10.96 6.18 -5.41
C GLY A 119 10.34 7.57 -5.28
N GLY A 120 9.20 7.68 -4.60
CA GLY A 120 8.56 8.95 -4.26
C GLY A 120 8.75 9.34 -2.79
N ASN A 121 7.71 9.93 -2.22
CA ASN A 121 7.66 10.30 -0.81
C ASN A 121 7.27 9.12 0.08
N LEU A 122 7.87 9.06 1.26
CA LEU A 122 7.45 8.16 2.33
C LEU A 122 6.69 8.95 3.39
N LEU A 123 5.45 8.54 3.67
CA LEU A 123 4.65 9.03 4.79
C LEU A 123 4.24 7.87 5.69
N ILE A 124 4.65 7.90 6.95
CA ILE A 124 4.18 6.95 7.97
C ILE A 124 3.56 7.73 9.13
N SER A 125 2.26 7.58 9.31
CA SER A 125 1.51 8.11 10.47
C SER A 125 0.92 7.02 11.36
N GLY A 126 0.95 5.76 10.91
CA GLY A 126 0.58 4.59 11.70
C GLY A 126 1.75 3.99 12.47
N SER A 127 1.84 2.66 12.58
CA SER A 127 2.97 2.01 13.23
C SER A 127 4.01 1.51 12.22
N PHE A 128 5.29 1.53 12.58
CA PHE A 128 6.33 0.89 11.79
C PHE A 128 7.37 0.15 12.64
N GLY A 129 7.90 -0.95 12.12
CA GLY A 129 9.02 -1.66 12.71
C GLY A 129 9.92 -2.18 11.62
N ILE A 130 11.08 -1.57 11.42
CA ILE A 130 12.03 -1.94 10.37
C ILE A 130 13.33 -2.35 11.05
N ASN A 131 13.64 -3.64 11.01
CA ASN A 131 14.78 -4.25 11.69
C ASN A 131 15.72 -4.90 10.67
N ASN A 132 16.97 -4.46 10.64
CA ASN A 132 18.05 -5.04 9.82
C ASN A 132 17.77 -4.98 8.32
N GLN A 133 17.05 -3.94 7.87
CA GLN A 133 16.71 -3.74 6.46
C GLN A 133 17.08 -2.35 5.99
N ASP A 134 17.50 -2.27 4.74
CA ASP A 134 17.65 -0.99 4.06
C ASP A 134 16.27 -0.38 3.78
N LEU A 135 16.07 0.83 4.26
CA LEU A 135 14.99 1.71 3.82
C LEU A 135 15.60 2.84 2.99
N THR A 136 15.37 2.81 1.68
CA THR A 136 15.81 3.88 0.76
C THR A 136 14.60 4.68 0.31
N VAL A 137 14.67 6.00 0.47
CA VAL A 137 13.61 6.93 0.02
C VAL A 137 14.24 8.03 -0.83
N ALA A 138 13.76 8.18 -2.06
CA ALA A 138 14.25 9.21 -2.98
C ALA A 138 13.58 10.58 -2.76
N GLY A 139 12.32 10.59 -2.32
CA GLY A 139 11.56 11.80 -2.00
C GLY A 139 11.64 12.21 -0.53
N ALA A 140 10.67 13.02 -0.10
CA ALA A 140 10.56 13.45 1.29
C ALA A 140 10.14 12.28 2.19
N THR A 141 10.69 12.22 3.40
CA THR A 141 10.30 11.26 4.43
C THR A 141 9.62 11.99 5.58
N THR A 142 8.39 11.61 5.90
CA THR A 142 7.63 12.11 7.06
C THR A 142 7.22 10.94 7.95
N LEU A 143 7.67 10.95 9.19
CA LEU A 143 7.32 9.97 10.21
C LEU A 143 6.63 10.70 11.37
N SER A 144 5.32 10.52 11.49
CA SER A 144 4.50 11.06 12.58
C SER A 144 3.84 9.97 13.43
N GLY A 145 4.04 8.71 13.03
CA GLY A 145 3.59 7.50 13.71
C GLY A 145 4.50 7.02 14.83
N SER A 146 4.18 5.86 15.39
CA SER A 146 5.01 5.18 16.40
C SER A 146 5.81 4.04 15.78
N GLY A 147 7.06 3.85 16.19
CA GLY A 147 7.84 2.76 15.61
C GLY A 147 9.30 2.74 15.99
N THR A 148 10.00 1.75 15.44
CA THR A 148 11.43 1.54 15.65
C THR A 148 12.13 1.29 14.32
N PHE A 149 13.25 1.96 14.12
CA PHE A 149 14.33 1.46 13.28
C PHE A 149 15.32 0.76 14.19
N THR A 150 15.59 -0.51 13.94
CA THR A 150 16.64 -1.24 14.65
C THR A 150 17.65 -1.74 13.63
N ASP A 151 18.82 -1.14 13.63
CA ASP A 151 19.97 -1.77 12.99
C ASP A 151 20.48 -2.86 13.93
N GLY A 152 20.40 -4.11 13.50
CA GLY A 152 20.93 -5.26 14.23
C GLY A 152 22.40 -5.41 13.98
N SER A 153 23.17 -4.32 14.14
CA SER A 153 24.61 -4.40 14.23
C SER A 153 24.98 -5.30 15.42
N ASN A 154 25.21 -6.57 15.09
CA ASN A 154 25.97 -7.62 15.78
C ASN A 154 25.68 -7.86 17.27
N ILE A 155 25.07 -9.02 17.56
CA ILE A 155 25.79 -10.00 18.40
C ILE A 155 26.66 -10.84 17.47
#